data_AF-A0A259AZ98-F1
#
_entry.id   AF-A0A259AZ98-F1
#
_cell.length_a   1.000
_cell.length_b   1.000
_cell.length_c   1.000
_cell.angle_alpha   90.00
_cell.angle_beta   90.00
_cell.angle_gamma   90.00
#
_symmetry.space_group_name_H-M   'P 1'
#
loop_
_entity.id
_entity.type
_entity.pdbx_description
1 polymer ?
#
loop_
_entity_poly.entity_id
_entity_poly.type
_entity_poly.pdbx_seq_one_letter_code
_entity_poly.pdbx_strand_id
1 'polypeptide(L)'
;MIFETSALAEGAPSEEPVVKIGGADQGEPKLAILGVAREAFSTPAEAAKCQVRKANVEGWLADAMVVNVSAAESAKAPKDEPRSACGSFGYDGGTMSYWRVFQGYSWFYQLGQDQLEIDSGSFTVMTKDDKGEWGQVAS
;
A
#
# COMPACT_ATOMS: atom_id res chain seq x y z
N MET A 1 13.38 -11.48 -4.68
CA MET A 1 14.32 -10.40 -4.34
C MET A 1 13.85 -9.83 -3.01
N ILE A 2 14.69 -9.80 -1.98
CA ILE A 2 14.34 -9.27 -0.65
C ILE A 2 14.79 -7.81 -0.65
N PHE A 3 13.86 -6.87 -0.49
CA PHE A 3 14.19 -5.45 -0.39
C PHE A 3 14.59 -5.14 1.05
N GLU A 4 15.72 -4.45 1.26
CA GLU A 4 16.07 -3.87 2.57
C GLU A 4 15.26 -2.57 2.75
N THR A 5 14.37 -2.51 3.73
CA THR A 5 13.49 -1.35 3.99
C THR A 5 14.13 -0.35 4.95
N SER A 6 14.07 0.95 4.65
CA SER A 6 14.14 1.99 5.69
C SER A 6 13.40 3.27 5.32
N ALA A 7 12.27 3.47 5.97
CA ALA A 7 11.72 4.76 6.40
C ALA A 7 10.97 4.47 7.71
N LEU A 8 11.61 4.77 8.84
CA LEU A 8 11.01 4.63 10.17
C LEU A 8 10.60 6.03 10.62
N ALA A 9 9.34 6.22 11.01
CA ALA A 9 8.89 7.47 11.61
C ALA A 9 9.50 7.60 13.02
N GLU A 10 9.99 8.80 13.38
CA GLU A 10 10.47 9.06 14.73
C GLU A 10 9.32 8.83 15.74
N GLY A 11 9.57 7.97 16.74
CA GLY A 11 8.61 7.70 17.83
C GLY A 11 7.52 6.67 17.54
N ALA A 12 7.50 6.01 16.37
CA ALA A 12 6.57 4.91 16.12
C ALA A 12 6.91 3.68 16.98
N PRO A 13 6.02 3.22 17.88
CA PRO A 13 6.19 1.92 18.50
C PRO A 13 5.80 0.85 17.48
N SER A 14 6.78 0.03 17.09
CA SER A 14 6.67 -1.26 16.39
C SER A 14 7.30 -1.31 14.99
N GLU A 15 7.68 -2.53 14.65
CA GLU A 15 8.52 -3.00 13.55
C GLU A 15 7.81 -2.92 12.17
N GLU A 16 6.77 -2.10 12.04
CA GLU A 16 5.98 -1.98 10.80
C GLU A 16 6.50 -0.82 9.93
N PRO A 17 6.97 -1.10 8.70
CA PRO A 17 7.56 -0.09 7.84
C PRO A 17 6.50 0.90 7.33
N VAL A 18 6.80 2.21 7.41
CA VAL A 18 5.95 3.30 6.88
C VAL A 18 5.70 3.15 5.38
N VAL A 19 6.64 2.52 4.68
CA VAL A 19 6.56 2.22 3.25
C VAL A 19 6.98 0.77 2.98
N LYS A 20 6.14 0.02 2.26
CA LYS A 20 6.42 -1.36 1.83
C LYS A 20 6.34 -1.49 0.31
N ILE A 21 7.26 -2.26 -0.27
CA ILE A 21 7.27 -2.56 -1.72
C ILE A 21 6.69 -3.97 -1.94
N GLY A 22 5.62 -4.06 -2.73
CA GLY A 22 4.84 -5.28 -2.98
C GLY A 22 5.31 -6.15 -4.15
N GLY A 23 6.54 -5.97 -4.62
CA GLY A 23 7.11 -6.71 -5.75
C GLY A 23 6.97 -6.01 -7.11
N ALA A 24 7.82 -6.44 -8.06
CA ALA A 24 7.89 -5.97 -9.45
C ALA A 24 7.27 -6.99 -10.41
N ASP A 25 5.95 -7.16 -10.39
CA ASP A 25 5.28 -7.81 -11.52
C ASP A 25 4.98 -6.73 -12.56
N GLN A 26 5.94 -6.53 -13.48
CA GLN A 26 5.96 -5.47 -14.48
C GLN A 26 4.77 -5.46 -15.47
N GLY A 27 3.83 -6.41 -15.37
CA GLY A 27 2.62 -6.44 -16.20
C GLY A 27 1.32 -6.18 -15.43
N GLU A 28 1.24 -6.50 -14.14
CA GLU A 28 -0.02 -6.52 -13.39
C GLU A 28 0.13 -6.03 -11.94
N PRO A 29 0.51 -4.77 -11.73
CA PRO A 29 0.81 -4.25 -10.40
C PRO A 29 -0.40 -4.25 -9.45
N LYS A 30 -1.63 -4.22 -9.96
CA LYS A 30 -2.83 -4.44 -9.13
C LYS A 30 -2.93 -5.88 -8.61
N LEU A 31 -2.46 -6.86 -9.36
CA LEU A 31 -2.35 -8.25 -8.88
C LEU A 31 -1.26 -8.37 -7.82
N ALA A 32 -0.14 -7.65 -7.96
CA ALA A 32 0.91 -7.63 -6.93
C ALA A 32 0.38 -7.06 -5.61
N ILE A 33 -0.39 -5.96 -5.63
CA ILE A 33 -1.09 -5.45 -4.44
C ILE A 33 -1.99 -6.52 -3.81
N LEU A 34 -2.82 -7.20 -4.62
CA LEU A 34 -3.68 -8.28 -4.12
C LEU A 34 -2.88 -9.45 -3.58
N GLY A 35 -1.73 -9.78 -4.17
CA GLY A 35 -0.81 -10.81 -3.69
C GLY A 35 -0.35 -10.52 -2.27
N VAL A 36 0.18 -9.31 -2.03
CA VAL A 36 0.63 -8.91 -0.69
C VAL A 36 -0.53 -8.86 0.30
N ALA A 37 -1.68 -8.31 -0.10
CA ALA A 37 -2.83 -8.23 0.80
C ALA A 37 -3.37 -9.62 1.15
N ARG A 38 -3.27 -10.59 0.23
CA ARG A 38 -3.72 -11.96 0.46
C ARG A 38 -2.91 -12.71 1.51
N GLU A 39 -1.61 -12.41 1.64
CA GLU A 39 -0.77 -12.97 2.69
C GLU A 39 -1.22 -12.53 4.10
N ALA A 40 -1.92 -11.39 4.20
CA ALA A 40 -2.43 -10.88 5.48
C ALA A 40 -3.85 -11.35 5.83
N PHE A 41 -4.54 -12.08 4.95
CA PHE A 41 -5.89 -12.58 5.26
C PHE A 41 -5.84 -13.87 6.09
N SER A 42 -6.63 -13.89 7.16
CA SER A 42 -6.77 -15.06 8.03
C SER A 42 -7.60 -16.17 7.40
N THR A 43 -8.47 -15.86 6.42
CA THR A 43 -9.33 -16.87 5.76
C THR A 43 -9.50 -16.63 4.25
N PRO A 44 -9.65 -17.70 3.43
CA PRO A 44 -9.97 -17.58 2.00
C PRO A 44 -11.29 -16.86 1.70
N ALA A 45 -12.28 -17.00 2.60
CA ALA A 45 -13.59 -16.36 2.46
C ALA A 45 -13.52 -14.84 2.62
N GLU A 46 -12.62 -14.34 3.45
CA GLU A 46 -12.31 -12.91 3.56
C GLU A 46 -11.58 -12.42 2.32
N ALA A 47 -10.57 -13.16 1.87
CA ALA A 47 -9.80 -12.84 0.67
C ALA A 47 -10.68 -12.68 -0.59
N ALA A 48 -11.73 -13.51 -0.73
CA ALA A 48 -12.64 -13.48 -1.86
C ALA A 48 -13.51 -12.20 -1.93
N LYS A 49 -13.68 -11.48 -0.81
CA LYS A 49 -14.48 -10.24 -0.76
C LYS A 49 -13.67 -8.99 -1.05
N CYS A 50 -12.35 -9.10 -1.01
CA CYS A 50 -11.41 -7.98 -1.09
C CYS A 50 -10.87 -7.82 -2.52
N GLN A 51 -10.85 -6.57 -2.98
CA GLN A 51 -10.38 -6.19 -4.31
C GLN A 51 -9.60 -4.89 -4.27
N VAL A 52 -8.68 -4.72 -5.22
CA VAL A 52 -7.97 -3.44 -5.41
C VAL A 52 -8.84 -2.48 -6.18
N ARG A 53 -8.98 -1.27 -5.65
CA ARG A 53 -9.77 -0.19 -6.26
C ARG A 53 -9.16 1.17 -5.94
N LYS A 54 -9.57 2.21 -6.67
CA LYS A 54 -9.24 3.59 -6.30
C LYS A 54 -9.80 3.91 -4.91
N ALA A 55 -9.02 4.64 -4.13
CA ALA A 55 -9.41 5.08 -2.79
C ALA A 55 -10.60 6.05 -2.85
N ASN A 56 -10.53 7.05 -3.74
CA ASN A 56 -11.53 8.11 -3.89
C ASN A 56 -11.90 8.77 -2.55
N VAL A 57 -10.91 8.98 -1.67
CA VAL A 57 -11.05 9.70 -0.41
C VAL A 57 -10.66 11.15 -0.66
N GLU A 58 -11.45 12.09 -0.17
CA GLU A 58 -11.16 13.52 -0.28
C GLU A 58 -9.81 13.85 0.40
N GLY A 59 -8.99 14.66 -0.27
CA GLY A 59 -7.65 15.01 0.22
C GLY A 59 -6.56 13.97 -0.05
N TRP A 60 -6.90 12.76 -0.53
CA TRP A 60 -5.90 11.77 -0.93
C TRP A 60 -5.47 11.96 -2.39
N LEU A 61 -4.33 11.36 -2.76
CA LEU A 61 -3.82 11.38 -4.12
C LEU A 61 -4.80 10.72 -5.10
N ALA A 62 -4.93 11.27 -6.31
CA ALA A 62 -5.90 10.83 -7.31
C ALA A 62 -5.64 9.39 -7.84
N ASP A 63 -4.39 8.93 -7.76
CA ASP A 63 -3.96 7.59 -8.12
C ASP A 63 -3.85 6.64 -6.92
N ALA A 64 -4.21 7.09 -5.71
CA ALA A 64 -4.24 6.24 -4.53
C ALA A 64 -5.22 5.08 -4.71
N MET A 65 -4.74 3.89 -4.36
CA MET A 65 -5.50 2.65 -4.37
C MET A 65 -5.61 2.06 -2.98
N VAL A 66 -6.63 1.23 -2.76
CA VAL A 66 -6.84 0.50 -1.51
C VAL A 66 -7.32 -0.91 -1.83
N VAL A 67 -6.98 -1.86 -0.95
CA VAL A 67 -7.59 -3.18 -0.95
C VAL A 67 -8.82 -3.10 -0.05
N ASN A 68 -9.98 -3.32 -0.64
CA ASN A 68 -11.24 -3.06 0.07
C ASN A 68 -12.35 -3.95 -0.48
N VAL A 69 -13.46 -4.01 0.24
CA VAL A 69 -14.68 -4.64 -0.25
C VAL A 69 -15.32 -3.82 -1.39
N SER A 70 -16.32 -4.41 -2.05
CA SER A 70 -17.10 -3.75 -3.10
C SER A 70 -17.77 -2.46 -2.59
N ALA A 71 -18.10 -1.53 -3.49
CA ALA A 71 -18.78 -0.28 -3.11
C ALA A 71 -20.13 -0.53 -2.44
N ALA A 72 -20.86 -1.53 -2.92
CA ALA A 72 -22.13 -1.97 -2.34
C ALA A 72 -21.94 -2.52 -0.92
N GLU A 73 -20.84 -3.24 -0.66
CA GLU A 73 -20.54 -3.75 0.67
C GLU A 73 -20.07 -2.62 1.61
N SER A 74 -19.21 -1.72 1.13
CA SER A 74 -18.77 -0.56 1.91
C SER A 74 -19.94 0.32 2.35
N ALA A 75 -20.98 0.46 1.51
CA ALA A 75 -22.16 1.27 1.80
C ALA A 75 -23.04 0.71 2.94
N LYS A 76 -22.81 -0.53 3.38
CA LYS A 76 -23.54 -1.15 4.50
C LYS A 76 -22.93 -0.81 5.86
N ALA A 77 -21.70 -0.32 5.89
CA ALA A 77 -21.03 0.04 7.14
C ALA A 77 -21.68 1.28 7.79
N PRO A 78 -21.67 1.39 9.13
CA PRO A 78 -22.05 2.61 9.82
C PRO A 78 -21.25 3.81 9.28
N LYS A 79 -21.91 4.96 9.14
CA LYS A 79 -21.25 6.18 8.63
C LYS A 79 -20.54 6.98 9.72
N ASP A 80 -20.84 6.65 10.97
CA ASP A 80 -20.49 7.47 12.13
C ASP A 80 -19.14 7.03 12.75
N GLU A 81 -18.56 5.94 12.27
CA GLU A 81 -17.32 5.35 12.76
C GLU A 81 -16.30 5.11 11.62
N PRO A 82 -14.99 5.26 11.88
CA PRO A 82 -13.96 4.85 10.95
C PRO A 82 -14.09 3.35 10.63
N ARG A 83 -14.07 3.02 9.34
CA ARG A 83 -14.18 1.64 8.88
C ARG A 83 -12.80 1.10 8.51
N SER A 84 -12.48 -0.09 8.97
CA SER A 84 -11.35 -0.87 8.46
C SER A 84 -11.86 -2.10 7.71
N ALA A 85 -11.18 -2.52 6.65
CA ALA A 85 -11.49 -3.74 5.92
C ALA A 85 -10.28 -4.29 5.19
N CYS A 86 -10.28 -5.61 5.02
CA CYS A 86 -9.27 -6.34 4.27
C CYS A 86 -7.87 -6.32 4.92
N GLY A 87 -7.82 -6.50 6.25
CA GLY A 87 -6.58 -6.70 7.00
C GLY A 87 -5.63 -5.50 7.00
N SER A 88 -4.39 -5.71 7.44
CA SER A 88 -3.38 -4.66 7.65
C SER A 88 -2.94 -3.92 6.38
N PHE A 89 -3.16 -4.52 5.21
CA PHE A 89 -2.87 -3.91 3.90
C PHE A 89 -4.13 -3.38 3.19
N GLY A 90 -5.24 -3.37 3.91
CA GLY A 90 -6.55 -2.99 3.44
C GLY A 90 -6.85 -1.50 3.59
N TYR A 91 -8.12 -1.15 3.40
CA TYR A 91 -8.60 0.19 3.70
C TYR A 91 -8.75 0.35 5.20
N ASP A 92 -8.28 1.47 5.73
CA ASP A 92 -8.54 1.91 7.09
C ASP A 92 -8.89 3.40 7.07
N GLY A 93 -10.09 3.75 7.53
CA GLY A 93 -10.59 5.12 7.58
C GLY A 93 -10.07 5.95 8.75
N GLY A 94 -9.37 5.33 9.71
CA GLY A 94 -8.74 6.00 10.85
C GLY A 94 -7.27 6.37 10.62
N THR A 95 -6.72 6.05 9.46
CA THR A 95 -5.31 6.31 9.10
C THR A 95 -5.18 6.59 7.60
N MET A 96 -4.19 7.35 7.20
CA MET A 96 -3.85 7.54 5.79
C MET A 96 -3.00 6.37 5.30
N SER A 97 -3.68 5.27 4.94
CA SER A 97 -3.05 4.08 4.35
C SER A 97 -3.51 3.85 2.92
N TYR A 98 -2.56 3.76 1.99
CA TYR A 98 -2.88 3.57 0.57
C TYR A 98 -1.77 2.88 -0.19
N TRP A 99 -2.16 2.34 -1.34
CA TRP A 99 -1.28 1.79 -2.35
C TRP A 99 -1.08 2.77 -3.50
N ARG A 100 0.11 2.80 -4.07
CA ARG A 100 0.40 3.39 -5.38
C ARG A 100 1.13 2.40 -6.25
N VAL A 101 1.07 2.63 -7.55
CA VAL A 101 1.79 1.85 -8.56
C VAL A 101 2.60 2.81 -9.40
N PHE A 102 3.91 2.72 -9.29
CA PHE A 102 4.86 3.53 -10.07
C PHE A 102 6.24 2.85 -10.07
N GLN A 103 7.05 3.17 -11.09
CA GLN A 103 8.35 2.52 -11.37
C GLN A 103 8.26 0.99 -11.58
N GLY A 104 7.10 0.47 -11.96
CA GLY A 104 6.89 -0.99 -12.12
C GLY A 104 6.69 -1.75 -10.81
N TYR A 105 6.54 -1.04 -9.68
CA TYR A 105 6.34 -1.62 -8.35
C TYR A 105 5.01 -1.20 -7.75
N SER A 106 4.52 -2.02 -6.82
CA SER A 106 3.45 -1.66 -5.90
C SER A 106 4.04 -1.11 -4.61
N TRP A 107 3.53 0.01 -4.13
CA TRP A 107 4.01 0.69 -2.93
C TRP A 107 2.87 0.86 -1.96
N PHE A 108 3.00 0.34 -0.76
CA PHE A 108 2.08 0.59 0.35
C PHE A 108 2.65 1.68 1.25
N TYR A 109 1.81 2.63 1.63
CA TYR A 109 2.13 3.72 2.53
C TYR A 109 1.19 3.63 3.73
N GLN A 110 1.74 3.72 4.94
CA GLN A 110 0.98 3.79 6.19
C GLN A 110 1.46 5.02 6.96
N LEU A 111 0.81 6.16 6.69
CA LEU A 111 1.32 7.48 7.09
C LEU A 111 0.70 7.99 8.39
N GLY A 112 -0.16 7.20 9.05
CA GLY A 112 -0.80 7.61 10.30
C GLY A 112 -1.90 8.66 10.08
N GLN A 113 -2.18 9.44 11.13
CA GLN A 113 -3.21 10.50 11.11
C GLN A 113 -2.64 11.89 10.74
N ASP A 114 -1.32 12.05 10.80
CA ASP A 114 -0.65 13.32 10.54
C ASP A 114 -0.48 13.57 9.03
N GLN A 115 -0.28 14.85 8.67
CA GLN A 115 -0.11 15.24 7.26
C GLN A 115 1.11 14.54 6.63
N LEU A 116 1.01 14.28 5.32
CA LEU A 116 2.12 13.82 4.49
C LEU A 116 3.32 14.77 4.62
N GLU A 117 4.31 14.40 5.43
CA GLU A 117 5.62 15.06 5.42
C GLU A 117 6.50 14.58 4.23
N ILE A 118 6.04 13.56 3.51
CA ILE A 118 6.78 12.93 2.42
C ILE A 118 5.90 12.92 1.16
N ASP A 119 6.42 13.40 0.03
CA ASP A 119 5.78 13.17 -1.27
C ASP A 119 5.99 11.71 -1.69
N SER A 120 4.92 10.91 -1.70
CA SER A 120 5.00 9.49 -2.09
C SER A 120 5.47 9.28 -3.53
N GLY A 121 5.37 10.30 -4.40
CA GLY A 121 5.90 10.26 -5.77
C GLY A 121 7.40 10.47 -5.87
N SER A 122 8.05 10.90 -4.78
CA SER A 122 9.50 11.19 -4.76
C SER A 122 10.38 9.95 -4.54
N PHE A 123 9.80 8.80 -4.17
CA PHE A 123 10.54 7.57 -3.94
C PHE A 123 11.19 7.06 -5.22
N THR A 124 12.37 6.45 -5.12
CA THR A 124 13.11 5.89 -6.25
C THR A 124 13.66 4.51 -5.88
N VAL A 125 13.49 3.52 -6.75
CA VAL A 125 14.12 2.20 -6.54
C VAL A 125 15.55 2.23 -7.07
N MET A 126 16.49 1.87 -6.21
CA MET A 126 17.91 1.75 -6.53
C MET A 126 18.31 0.27 -6.48
N THR A 127 19.10 -0.20 -7.44
CA THR A 127 19.73 -1.51 -7.42
C THR A 127 21.23 -1.38 -7.66
N LYS A 128 22.01 -2.33 -7.14
CA LYS A 128 23.40 -2.49 -7.56
C LYS A 128 23.46 -3.24 -8.89
N ASP A 129 24.35 -2.82 -9.77
CA ASP A 129 24.68 -3.56 -10.98
C ASP A 129 25.67 -4.70 -10.70
N ASP A 130 26.09 -5.43 -11.75
CA ASP A 130 27.06 -6.52 -11.65
C ASP A 130 28.45 -6.07 -11.16
N LYS A 131 28.72 -4.76 -11.17
CA LYS A 131 29.96 -4.14 -10.67
C LYS A 131 29.79 -3.61 -9.24
N GLY A 132 28.59 -3.71 -8.66
CA GLY A 132 28.27 -3.21 -7.33
C GLY A 132 27.94 -1.71 -7.27
N GLU A 133 27.82 -1.04 -8.41
CA GLU A 133 27.51 0.39 -8.51
C GLU A 133 26.00 0.60 -8.37
N TRP A 134 25.60 1.61 -7.58
CA TRP A 134 24.19 1.95 -7.42
C TRP A 134 23.65 2.68 -8.65
N GLY A 135 22.58 2.15 -9.23
CA GLY A 135 21.82 2.79 -10.30
C GLY A 135 20.32 2.73 -10.03
N GLN A 136 19.58 3.68 -10.59
CA GLN A 136 18.11 3.62 -10.57
C GLN A 136 17.66 2.40 -11.38
N VAL A 137 16.65 1.68 -10.88
CA VAL A 137 16.01 0.61 -11.66
C VAL A 137 15.32 1.25 -12.87
N ALA A 138 15.68 0.81 -14.07
CA ALA A 138 15.02 1.25 -15.29
C ALA A 138 13.52 0.92 -15.22
N SER A 139 12.68 1.92 -15.50
CA SER A 139 11.22 1.81 -15.50
C SER A 139 10.67 1.30 -16.82
#